data_AF-A0A0Q5E3D1-F1
#
_entry.id   AF-A0A0Q5E3D1-F1
#
_cell.length_a   1.000
_cell.length_b   1.000
_cell.length_c   1.000
_cell.angle_alpha   90.00
_cell.angle_beta   90.00
_cell.angle_gamma   90.00
#
_symmetry.space_group_name_H-M   'P 1'
#
loop_
_entity.id
_entity.type
_entity.pdbx_description
1 polymer ?
#
loop_
_entity_poly.entity_id
_entity_poly.type
_entity_poly.pdbx_seq_one_letter_code
_entity_poly.pdbx_strand_id
1 'polypeptide(L)'
;MTQRSTRGRTMRSAITIVILAALCTGCGIGRPAVAPNDVDDARLMRLASDPLLTDGDVQEAHAPDTSANVTVQRGSVTGSDEWEAPLAEDGTVVPGATLEEARSLLATVRDAGWTPVAVSCSFDRSGELGAARVFAVKELGDFTAAFESHVSLRLTDRVAYAPFHDEDADPWRPTAPVASGDSCLDTAPAPGEDAPPPENVPLPDELNISRWY
;
A
#
# COMPACT_ATOMS: atom_id res chain seq x y z
N MET A 1 -48.42 -59.13 -25.81
CA MET A 1 -47.24 -58.52 -26.45
C MET A 1 -47.50 -57.03 -26.56
N THR A 2 -46.84 -56.21 -25.75
CA THR A 2 -47.04 -54.75 -25.77
C THR A 2 -45.69 -54.07 -25.58
N GLN A 3 -45.16 -53.57 -26.69
CA GLN A 3 -43.87 -52.88 -26.78
C GLN A 3 -44.10 -51.40 -26.46
N ARG A 4 -43.73 -50.96 -25.24
CA ARG A 4 -43.82 -49.55 -24.83
C ARG A 4 -42.55 -48.79 -25.22
N SER A 5 -42.71 -47.97 -26.25
CA SER A 5 -41.93 -46.80 -26.68
C SER A 5 -40.95 -46.21 -25.65
N THR A 6 -39.66 -46.42 -25.90
CA THR A 6 -38.50 -45.81 -25.21
C THR A 6 -37.93 -44.63 -26.01
N ARG A 7 -38.77 -43.84 -26.69
CA ARG A 7 -38.28 -42.71 -27.53
C ARG A 7 -38.58 -41.31 -27.00
N GLY A 8 -39.36 -41.18 -25.93
CA GLY A 8 -39.77 -39.86 -25.40
C GLY A 8 -38.82 -39.20 -24.38
N ARG A 9 -37.82 -39.93 -23.86
CA ARG A 9 -36.97 -39.42 -22.75
C ARG A 9 -35.63 -38.83 -23.18
N THR A 10 -35.13 -39.15 -24.36
CA THR A 10 -33.80 -38.69 -24.81
C THR A 10 -33.78 -37.26 -25.35
N MET A 11 -34.92 -36.74 -25.83
CA MET A 11 -34.96 -35.40 -26.44
C MET A 11 -35.05 -34.25 -25.41
N ARG A 12 -35.63 -34.49 -24.22
CA ARG A 12 -35.69 -33.49 -23.15
C ARG A 12 -34.34 -33.27 -22.46
N SER A 13 -33.48 -34.29 -22.42
CA SER A 13 -32.16 -34.18 -21.80
C SER A 13 -31.14 -33.39 -22.64
N ALA A 14 -31.29 -33.38 -23.97
CA ALA A 14 -30.37 -32.67 -24.85
C ALA A 14 -30.54 -31.14 -24.81
N ILE A 15 -31.77 -30.64 -24.63
CA ILE A 15 -32.06 -29.20 -24.62
C ILE A 15 -31.58 -28.55 -23.30
N THR A 16 -31.68 -29.25 -22.18
CA THR A 16 -31.19 -28.74 -20.88
C THR A 16 -29.67 -28.61 -20.83
N ILE A 17 -28.93 -29.50 -21.50
CA ILE A 17 -27.45 -29.47 -21.50
C ILE A 17 -26.91 -28.31 -22.33
N VAL A 18 -27.56 -27.91 -23.43
CA VAL A 18 -27.12 -26.77 -24.26
C VAL A 18 -27.36 -25.43 -23.54
N ILE A 19 -28.47 -25.29 -22.79
CA ILE A 19 -28.74 -24.08 -22.00
C ILE A 19 -27.78 -23.99 -20.81
N LEU A 20 -27.45 -25.10 -20.15
CA LEU A 20 -26.47 -25.12 -19.07
C LEU A 20 -25.05 -24.84 -19.59
N ALA A 21 -24.67 -25.36 -20.76
CA ALA A 21 -23.40 -25.05 -21.40
C ALA A 21 -23.28 -23.58 -21.84
N ALA A 22 -24.37 -22.97 -22.34
CA ALA A 22 -24.42 -21.55 -22.68
C ALA A 22 -24.29 -20.63 -21.43
N LEU A 23 -24.84 -21.06 -20.29
CA LEU A 23 -24.68 -20.39 -19.00
C LEU A 23 -23.28 -20.61 -18.40
N CYS A 24 -22.64 -21.75 -18.66
CA CYS A 24 -21.25 -22.01 -18.24
C CYS A 24 -20.19 -21.37 -19.15
N THR A 25 -20.51 -21.05 -20.41
CA THR A 25 -19.66 -20.18 -21.26
C THR A 25 -19.79 -18.69 -20.93
N GLY A 26 -20.71 -18.32 -20.03
CA GLY A 26 -20.84 -16.96 -19.49
C GLY A 26 -19.68 -16.55 -18.56
N CYS A 27 -18.78 -17.47 -18.19
CA CYS A 27 -17.60 -17.20 -17.35
C CYS A 27 -16.35 -16.77 -18.14
N GLY A 28 -16.50 -16.25 -19.37
CA GLY A 28 -15.38 -15.89 -20.23
C GLY A 28 -15.48 -14.54 -20.93
N ILE A 29 -16.45 -13.70 -20.58
CA ILE A 29 -16.44 -12.30 -21.02
C ILE A 29 -15.48 -11.58 -20.07
N GLY A 30 -14.20 -11.55 -20.45
CA GLY A 30 -13.23 -10.67 -19.80
C GLY A 30 -13.86 -9.30 -19.65
N ARG A 31 -13.84 -8.76 -18.42
CA ARG A 31 -14.25 -7.36 -18.23
C ARG A 31 -13.50 -6.53 -19.26
N PRO A 32 -14.17 -5.59 -19.96
CA PRO A 32 -13.46 -4.70 -20.87
C PRO A 32 -12.28 -4.09 -20.13
N ALA A 33 -11.12 -3.99 -20.78
CA ALA A 33 -9.97 -3.32 -20.20
C ALA A 33 -10.42 -1.94 -19.73
N VAL A 34 -10.26 -1.68 -18.42
CA VAL A 34 -10.63 -0.38 -17.83
C VAL A 34 -9.45 0.54 -18.04
N ALA A 35 -9.53 1.41 -19.04
CA ALA A 35 -8.49 2.39 -19.33
C ALA A 35 -8.55 3.55 -18.32
N PRO A 36 -7.40 4.16 -17.96
CA PRO A 36 -7.37 5.40 -17.19
C PRO A 36 -8.22 6.51 -17.83
N ASN A 37 -8.77 7.41 -17.03
CA ASN A 37 -9.58 8.52 -17.50
C ASN A 37 -9.38 9.81 -16.69
N ASP A 38 -10.11 10.87 -17.04
CA ASP A 38 -10.04 12.20 -16.41
C ASP A 38 -10.22 12.19 -14.88
N VAL A 39 -10.87 11.17 -14.30
CA VAL A 39 -10.98 11.01 -12.83
C VAL A 39 -9.64 10.63 -12.23
N ASP A 40 -8.88 9.71 -12.85
CA ASP A 40 -7.55 9.33 -12.38
C ASP A 40 -6.59 10.53 -12.45
N ASP A 41 -6.61 11.26 -13.56
CA ASP A 41 -5.79 12.45 -13.77
C ASP A 41 -6.13 13.54 -12.75
N ALA A 42 -7.42 13.79 -12.49
CA ALA A 42 -7.85 14.77 -11.51
C ALA A 42 -7.44 14.39 -10.08
N ARG A 43 -7.49 13.10 -9.72
CA ARG A 43 -7.04 12.61 -8.41
C ARG A 43 -5.52 12.74 -8.28
N LEU A 44 -4.77 12.37 -9.32
CA LEU A 44 -3.32 12.46 -9.34
C LEU A 44 -2.83 13.90 -9.27
N MET A 45 -3.49 14.84 -9.97
CA MET A 45 -3.18 16.27 -9.87
C MET A 45 -3.44 16.84 -8.48
N ARG A 46 -4.51 16.41 -7.79
CA ARG A 46 -4.75 16.79 -6.39
C ARG A 46 -3.68 16.21 -5.47
N LEU A 47 -3.29 14.97 -5.68
CA LEU A 47 -2.21 14.33 -4.92
C LEU A 47 -0.87 15.06 -5.12
N ALA A 48 -0.50 15.38 -6.36
CA ALA A 48 0.73 16.11 -6.70
C ALA A 48 0.76 17.55 -6.15
N SER A 49 -0.41 18.12 -5.79
CA SER A 49 -0.47 19.43 -5.14
C SER A 49 -0.20 19.40 -3.63
N ASP A 50 0.02 18.21 -3.05
CA ASP A 50 0.38 18.07 -1.64
C ASP A 50 1.79 18.62 -1.37
N PRO A 51 1.98 19.51 -0.37
CA PRO A 51 3.29 20.07 -0.04
C PRO A 51 4.38 19.03 0.19
N LEU A 52 4.03 17.85 0.73
CA LEU A 52 4.95 16.75 1.00
C LEU A 52 5.52 16.10 -0.29
N LEU A 53 4.87 16.37 -1.43
CA LEU A 53 5.12 15.73 -2.72
C LEU A 53 5.42 16.72 -3.86
N THR A 54 5.55 18.02 -3.55
CA THR A 54 5.65 19.11 -4.55
C THR A 54 6.77 18.91 -5.57
N ASP A 55 7.89 18.30 -5.16
CA ASP A 55 9.06 18.03 -6.00
C ASP A 55 9.11 16.58 -6.51
N GLY A 56 8.03 15.82 -6.32
CA GLY A 56 7.97 14.40 -6.67
C GLY A 56 7.70 14.13 -8.16
N ASP A 57 8.18 12.99 -8.63
CA ASP A 57 7.91 12.47 -9.96
C ASP A 57 6.49 11.88 -10.03
N VAL A 58 5.70 12.40 -10.96
CA VAL A 58 4.34 11.93 -11.22
C VAL A 58 4.36 10.73 -12.16
N GLN A 59 3.73 9.64 -11.75
CA GLN A 59 3.49 8.44 -12.55
C GLN A 59 1.98 8.29 -12.77
N GLU A 60 1.57 8.30 -14.03
CA GLU A 60 0.17 8.13 -14.42
C GLU A 60 -0.34 6.73 -14.12
N ALA A 61 -1.66 6.59 -13.92
CA ALA A 61 -2.29 5.29 -13.77
C ALA A 61 -2.13 4.47 -15.07
N HIS A 62 -1.92 3.16 -14.94
CA HIS A 62 -1.76 2.28 -16.08
C HIS A 62 -2.58 0.99 -15.89
N ALA A 63 -3.35 0.64 -16.91
CA ALA A 63 -4.04 -0.64 -16.99
C ALA A 63 -3.53 -1.37 -18.25
N PRO A 64 -2.70 -2.42 -18.13
CA PRO A 64 -2.21 -3.11 -19.30
C PRO A 64 -3.34 -3.84 -20.04
N ASP A 65 -3.31 -3.77 -21.37
CA ASP A 65 -4.34 -4.30 -22.29
C ASP A 65 -4.45 -5.84 -22.33
N THR A 66 -3.64 -6.58 -21.56
CA THR A 66 -3.43 -8.01 -21.77
C THR A 66 -3.69 -8.87 -20.53
N SER A 67 -4.88 -9.47 -20.49
CA SER A 67 -5.33 -10.61 -19.67
C SER A 67 -6.20 -10.32 -18.43
N ALA A 68 -7.04 -11.29 -18.07
CA ALA A 68 -8.03 -11.24 -16.99
C ALA A 68 -7.44 -11.24 -15.56
N ASN A 69 -6.11 -11.22 -15.41
CA ASN A 69 -5.40 -11.27 -14.12
C ASN A 69 -4.53 -10.01 -13.88
N VAL A 70 -4.93 -8.86 -14.43
CA VAL A 70 -4.14 -7.64 -14.35
C VAL A 70 -4.49 -6.83 -13.10
N THR A 71 -3.49 -6.57 -12.27
CA THR A 71 -3.50 -5.52 -11.23
C THR A 71 -3.42 -4.17 -11.94
N VAL A 72 -4.43 -3.30 -11.75
CA VAL A 72 -4.34 -1.90 -12.19
C VAL A 72 -3.18 -1.22 -11.46
N GLN A 73 -2.29 -0.56 -12.20
CA GLN A 73 -1.27 0.29 -11.59
C GLN A 73 -1.91 1.64 -11.29
N ARG A 74 -2.00 1.96 -10.00
CA ARG A 74 -2.50 3.25 -9.53
C ARG A 74 -1.55 4.37 -9.91
N GLY A 75 -2.11 5.55 -10.19
CA GLY A 75 -1.30 6.76 -10.32
C GLY A 75 -0.61 7.07 -9.00
N SER A 76 0.65 7.49 -9.07
CA SER A 76 1.49 7.75 -7.89
C SER A 76 2.35 8.98 -8.05
N VAL A 77 2.75 9.56 -6.92
CA VAL A 77 3.77 10.61 -6.87
C VAL A 77 4.91 10.11 -5.99
N THR A 78 6.12 10.06 -6.55
CA THR A 78 7.31 9.54 -5.88
C THR A 78 8.26 10.68 -5.57
N GLY A 79 8.57 10.90 -4.30
CA GLY A 79 9.61 11.82 -3.87
C GLY A 79 10.76 11.05 -3.23
N SER A 80 11.98 11.24 -3.72
CA SER A 80 13.18 10.77 -3.04
C SER A 80 14.02 11.95 -2.60
N ASP A 81 14.34 12.01 -1.31
CA ASP A 81 15.40 12.87 -0.84
C ASP A 81 16.68 12.03 -0.79
N GLU A 82 17.75 12.49 -1.43
CA GLU A 82 19.08 11.92 -1.23
C GLU A 82 19.54 12.24 0.19
N TRP A 83 19.09 11.43 1.14
CA TRP A 83 19.54 11.44 2.52
C TRP A 83 20.51 10.29 2.72
N GLU A 84 21.70 10.61 3.22
CA GLU A 84 22.67 9.63 3.70
C GLU A 84 22.94 9.88 5.17
N ALA A 85 22.94 8.81 5.95
CA ALA A 85 23.25 8.91 7.36
C ALA A 85 24.66 9.50 7.54
N PRO A 86 24.82 10.55 8.38
CA PRO A 86 26.12 11.14 8.63
C PRO A 86 27.10 10.09 9.17
N LEU A 87 28.36 10.18 8.73
CA LEU A 87 29.44 9.32 9.19
C LEU A 87 30.29 10.03 10.26
N ALA A 88 30.70 9.29 11.28
CA ALA A 88 31.71 9.70 12.24
C ALA A 88 33.12 9.70 11.60
N GLU A 89 34.12 10.22 12.31
CA GLU A 89 35.51 10.31 11.82
C GLU A 89 36.13 8.95 11.45
N ASP A 90 35.65 7.86 12.07
CA ASP A 90 36.09 6.49 11.80
C ASP A 90 35.35 5.81 10.64
N GLY A 91 34.42 6.52 9.98
CA GLY A 91 33.62 6.02 8.87
C GLY A 91 32.42 5.16 9.29
N THR A 92 32.11 5.06 10.58
CA THR A 92 30.86 4.46 11.06
C THR A 92 29.71 5.45 10.97
N VAL A 93 28.47 4.97 10.95
CA VAL A 93 27.29 5.86 10.98
C VAL A 93 27.19 6.49 12.36
N VAL A 94 26.88 7.79 12.42
CA VAL A 94 26.62 8.49 13.68
C VAL A 94 25.44 7.80 14.38
N PRO A 95 25.63 7.29 15.61
CA PRO A 95 24.58 6.61 16.35
C PRO A 95 23.32 7.46 16.46
N GLY A 96 22.16 6.85 16.20
CA GLY A 96 20.86 7.50 16.30
C GLY A 96 20.43 8.35 15.09
N ALA A 97 21.29 8.59 14.10
CA ALA A 97 20.94 9.47 12.98
C ALA A 97 19.71 9.01 12.18
N THR A 98 19.56 7.69 11.94
CA THR A 98 18.37 7.13 11.28
C THR A 98 17.10 7.34 12.10
N LEU A 99 17.19 7.28 13.44
CA LEU A 99 16.04 7.49 14.32
C LEU A 99 15.60 8.95 14.33
N GLU A 100 16.54 9.88 14.35
CA GLU A 100 16.24 11.31 14.25
C GLU A 100 15.59 11.64 12.91
N GLU A 101 16.11 11.11 11.80
CA GLU A 101 15.53 11.28 10.48
C GLU A 101 14.12 10.67 10.39
N ALA A 102 13.92 9.44 10.88
CA ALA A 102 12.62 8.80 10.89
C ALA A 102 11.57 9.56 11.74
N ARG A 103 11.99 10.13 12.87
CA ARG A 103 11.14 11.00 13.71
C ARG A 103 10.78 12.29 13.00
N SER A 104 11.76 12.94 12.35
CA SER A 104 11.56 14.15 11.56
C SER A 104 10.56 13.91 10.42
N LEU A 105 10.70 12.79 9.70
CA LEU A 105 9.78 12.40 8.65
C LEU A 105 8.37 12.14 9.18
N LEU A 106 8.22 11.38 10.27
CA LEU A 106 6.91 11.12 10.88
C LEU A 106 6.22 12.43 11.33
N ALA A 107 6.98 13.37 11.88
CA ALA A 107 6.46 14.70 12.22
C ALA A 107 6.01 15.46 10.97
N THR A 108 6.82 15.47 9.92
CA THR A 108 6.50 16.13 8.63
C THR A 108 5.25 15.54 7.99
N VAL A 109 5.08 14.22 8.03
CA VAL A 109 3.87 13.51 7.57
C VAL A 109 2.63 14.00 8.34
N ARG A 110 2.72 14.03 9.67
CA ARG A 110 1.62 14.51 10.53
C ARG A 110 1.30 16.00 10.28
N ASP A 111 2.32 16.84 10.16
CA ASP A 111 2.18 18.28 9.92
C ASP A 111 1.60 18.59 8.54
N ALA A 112 1.88 17.75 7.54
CA ALA A 112 1.26 17.80 6.21
C ALA A 112 -0.21 17.31 6.22
N GLY A 113 -0.76 16.91 7.38
CA GLY A 113 -2.13 16.46 7.53
C GLY A 113 -2.38 15.03 7.08
N TRP A 114 -1.31 14.23 6.89
CA TRP A 114 -1.43 12.80 6.69
C TRP A 114 -1.61 12.11 8.03
N THR A 115 -2.51 11.14 8.08
CA THR A 115 -2.80 10.34 9.27
C THR A 115 -2.02 9.02 9.19
N PRO A 116 -0.99 8.81 10.03
CA PRO A 116 -0.28 7.53 10.06
C PRO A 116 -1.23 6.40 10.50
N VAL A 117 -1.15 5.26 9.83
CA VAL A 117 -1.99 4.07 10.08
C VAL A 117 -1.16 2.83 10.39
N ALA A 118 0.13 2.85 10.03
CA ALA A 118 1.11 1.88 10.50
C ALA A 118 2.51 2.51 10.54
N VAL A 119 3.29 2.15 11.55
CA VAL A 119 4.71 2.48 11.64
C VAL A 119 5.47 1.20 11.95
N SER A 120 6.50 0.90 11.17
CA SER A 120 7.36 -0.26 11.36
C SER A 120 8.81 0.19 11.54
N CYS A 121 9.49 -0.36 12.55
CA CYS A 121 10.90 -0.09 12.82
C CYS A 121 11.70 -1.39 12.68
N SER A 122 12.85 -1.32 12.02
CA SER A 122 13.82 -2.40 11.92
C SER A 122 15.07 -2.01 12.68
N PHE A 123 15.40 -2.81 13.70
CA PHE A 123 16.59 -2.63 14.52
C PHE A 123 17.67 -3.64 14.14
N ASP A 124 18.92 -3.23 14.22
CA ASP A 124 20.06 -4.11 14.02
C ASP A 124 20.42 -4.88 15.31
N ARG A 125 21.53 -5.63 15.28
CA ARG A 125 21.98 -6.42 16.43
C ARG A 125 22.49 -5.58 17.61
N SER A 126 22.85 -4.33 17.38
CA SER A 126 23.29 -3.39 18.41
C SER A 126 22.11 -2.69 19.10
N GLY A 127 20.89 -2.83 18.56
CA GLY A 127 19.70 -2.14 19.03
C GLY A 127 19.47 -0.80 18.33
N GLU A 128 20.35 -0.41 17.42
CA GLU A 128 20.19 0.80 16.62
C GLU A 128 19.14 0.62 15.53
N LEU A 129 18.44 1.70 15.21
CA LEU A 129 17.46 1.72 14.13
C LEU A 129 18.17 1.67 12.77
N GLY A 130 18.02 0.57 12.04
CA GLY A 130 18.53 0.41 10.68
C GLY A 130 17.60 0.97 9.61
N ALA A 131 16.27 0.89 9.84
CA ALA A 131 15.27 1.46 8.95
C ALA A 131 13.91 1.68 9.64
N ALA A 132 13.12 2.61 9.12
CA ALA A 132 11.72 2.80 9.51
C ALA A 132 10.82 2.91 8.27
N ARG A 133 9.58 2.45 8.39
CA ARG A 133 8.52 2.66 7.39
C ARG A 133 7.30 3.30 8.04
N VAL A 134 6.72 4.28 7.37
CA VAL A 134 5.47 4.93 7.77
C VAL A 134 4.46 4.75 6.65
N PHE A 135 3.31 4.17 6.99
CA PHE A 135 2.14 4.15 6.13
C PHE A 135 1.14 5.15 6.66
N ALA A 136 0.61 6.00 5.78
CA ALA A 136 -0.35 7.03 6.15
C ALA A 136 -1.44 7.15 5.09
N VAL A 137 -2.54 7.79 5.48
CA VAL A 137 -3.64 8.14 4.58
C VAL A 137 -3.98 9.62 4.68
N LYS A 138 -4.58 10.17 3.63
CA LYS A 138 -5.10 11.54 3.63
C LYS A 138 -6.36 11.65 2.80
N GLU A 139 -7.39 12.29 3.35
CA GLU A 139 -8.61 12.62 2.62
C GLU A 139 -8.35 13.82 1.69
N LEU A 140 -8.59 13.64 0.39
CA LEU A 140 -8.38 14.64 -0.66
C LEU A 140 -9.68 14.96 -1.40
N GLY A 141 -10.70 15.35 -0.63
CA GLY A 141 -12.03 15.69 -1.13
C GLY A 141 -12.90 14.45 -1.29
N ASP A 142 -12.95 13.88 -2.49
CA ASP A 142 -13.82 12.76 -2.85
C ASP A 142 -13.11 11.39 -2.81
N PHE A 143 -11.85 11.32 -2.35
CA PHE A 143 -11.09 10.08 -2.21
C PHE A 143 -10.08 10.14 -1.07
N THR A 144 -9.60 8.96 -0.66
CA THR A 144 -8.52 8.79 0.31
C THR A 144 -7.24 8.34 -0.40
N ALA A 145 -6.19 9.14 -0.30
CA ALA A 145 -4.87 8.79 -0.79
C ALA A 145 -4.12 7.92 0.23
N ALA A 146 -3.23 7.07 -0.27
CA ALA A 146 -2.28 6.32 0.55
C ALA A 146 -0.88 6.93 0.41
N PHE A 147 -0.07 6.80 1.44
CA PHE A 147 1.33 7.22 1.48
C PHE A 147 2.17 6.15 2.15
N GLU A 148 3.27 5.78 1.51
CA GLU A 148 4.34 4.98 2.10
C GLU A 148 5.60 5.84 2.11
N SER A 149 6.29 5.86 3.24
CA SER A 149 7.65 6.36 3.28
C SER A 149 8.56 5.38 3.99
N HIS A 150 9.83 5.42 3.62
CA HIS A 150 10.85 4.57 4.18
C HIS A 150 12.13 5.38 4.38
N VAL A 151 12.71 5.23 5.57
CA VAL A 151 13.99 5.82 5.96
C VAL A 151 14.94 4.67 6.22
N SER A 152 16.10 4.72 5.61
CA SER A 152 17.20 3.78 5.85
C SER A 152 18.52 4.53 5.71
N LEU A 153 19.62 3.91 6.15
CA LEU A 153 20.97 4.50 6.17
C LEU A 153 21.42 5.27 4.91
N ARG A 154 20.81 5.03 3.75
CA ARG A 154 21.24 5.60 2.45
C ARG A 154 20.11 6.26 1.65
N LEU A 155 18.89 6.26 2.17
CA LEU A 155 17.75 6.71 1.39
C LEU A 155 16.57 7.07 2.30
N THR A 156 15.93 8.18 1.96
CA THR A 156 14.55 8.48 2.35
C THR A 156 13.68 8.49 1.09
N ASP A 157 12.82 7.49 0.95
CA ASP A 157 11.85 7.37 -0.14
C ASP A 157 10.42 7.62 0.34
N ARG A 158 9.63 8.25 -0.52
CA ARG A 158 8.23 8.58 -0.31
C ARG A 158 7.46 8.27 -1.57
N VAL A 159 6.36 7.55 -1.44
CA VAL A 159 5.44 7.29 -2.53
C VAL A 159 4.02 7.50 -2.03
N ALA A 160 3.26 8.31 -2.76
CA ALA A 160 1.84 8.45 -2.51
C ALA A 160 1.02 7.93 -3.68
N TYR A 161 -0.16 7.39 -3.39
CA TYR A 161 -1.02 6.74 -4.36
C TYR A 161 -2.43 7.33 -4.33
N ALA A 162 -2.99 7.55 -5.52
CA ALA A 162 -4.41 7.81 -5.69
C ALA A 162 -5.15 6.50 -6.01
N PRO A 163 -6.37 6.27 -5.49
CA PRO A 163 -7.18 5.14 -5.90
C PRO A 163 -7.59 5.29 -7.36
N PHE A 164 -7.62 4.18 -8.08
CA PHE A 164 -8.08 4.14 -9.47
C PHE A 164 -9.59 4.41 -9.54
N HIS A 165 -10.09 4.97 -10.63
CA HIS A 165 -11.50 5.42 -10.74
C HIS A 165 -12.54 4.30 -10.58
N ASP A 166 -12.18 3.04 -10.86
CA ASP A 166 -13.05 1.86 -10.68
C ASP A 166 -12.92 1.22 -9.29
N GLU A 167 -12.07 1.78 -8.42
CA GLU A 167 -11.95 1.38 -7.02
C GLU A 167 -12.89 2.20 -6.12
N ASP A 168 -13.13 1.67 -4.92
CA ASP A 168 -13.76 2.45 -3.85
C ASP A 168 -12.98 3.76 -3.63
N ALA A 169 -13.68 4.83 -3.23
CA ALA A 169 -13.06 6.11 -2.90
C ALA A 169 -12.01 6.00 -1.77
N ASP A 170 -12.18 5.02 -0.88
CA ASP A 170 -11.20 4.60 0.11
C ASP A 170 -11.04 3.07 0.05
N PRO A 171 -10.13 2.56 -0.80
CA PRO A 171 -9.87 1.13 -0.87
C PRO A 171 -8.94 0.65 0.25
N TRP A 172 -8.34 1.58 1.01
CA TRP A 172 -7.35 1.30 2.05
C TRP A 172 -8.00 0.96 3.38
N ARG A 173 -9.14 1.60 3.68
CA ARG A 173 -10.00 1.36 4.85
C ARG A 173 -9.20 1.11 6.13
N PRO A 174 -8.33 2.06 6.55
CA PRO A 174 -7.50 1.85 7.72
C PRO A 174 -8.36 1.58 8.95
N THR A 175 -7.97 0.57 9.74
CA THR A 175 -8.73 0.14 10.92
C THR A 175 -8.63 1.11 12.09
N ALA A 176 -7.48 1.79 12.25
CA ALA A 176 -7.29 2.85 13.24
C ALA A 176 -6.06 3.71 12.90
N PRO A 177 -6.05 5.00 13.28
CA PRO A 177 -4.86 5.82 13.23
C PRO A 177 -3.83 5.39 14.29
N VAL A 178 -2.55 5.55 14.00
CA VAL A 178 -1.46 5.46 14.99
C VAL A 178 -1.42 6.78 15.75
N ALA A 179 -1.89 6.76 17.00
CA ALA A 179 -1.87 7.95 17.84
C ALA A 179 -0.43 8.37 18.18
N SER A 180 -0.26 9.65 18.49
CA SER A 180 1.02 10.15 18.98
C SER A 180 1.37 9.48 20.31
N GLY A 181 2.57 8.89 20.38
CA GLY A 181 3.02 8.13 21.54
C GLY A 181 2.94 6.61 21.36
N ASP A 182 2.21 6.13 20.35
CA ASP A 182 1.94 4.70 20.16
C ASP A 182 2.89 4.04 19.13
N SER A 183 3.80 4.81 18.51
CA SER A 183 4.78 4.26 17.57
C SER A 183 6.17 4.05 18.19
N CYS A 184 6.96 3.14 17.60
CA CYS A 184 8.37 2.93 17.94
C CYS A 184 9.26 4.17 17.73
N LEU A 185 8.76 5.18 17.02
CA LEU A 185 9.45 6.46 16.80
C LEU A 185 9.08 7.51 17.86
N ASP A 186 7.94 7.36 18.54
CA ASP A 186 7.45 8.31 19.54
C ASP A 186 8.02 8.05 20.95
N THR A 187 8.55 6.85 21.22
CA THR A 187 9.18 6.54 22.51
C THR A 187 10.57 7.17 22.62
N ALA A 188 10.78 7.97 23.66
CA ALA A 188 12.09 8.42 24.12
C ALA A 188 12.48 7.71 25.44
N PRO A 189 13.76 7.35 25.64
CA PRO A 189 14.87 7.48 24.69
C PRO A 189 14.86 6.35 23.64
N ALA A 190 15.77 6.40 22.66
CA ALA A 190 15.94 5.30 21.71
C ALA A 190 16.12 3.96 22.46
N PRO A 191 15.61 2.82 21.96
CA PRO A 191 16.04 1.52 22.46
C PRO A 191 17.57 1.45 22.36
N GLY A 192 18.27 1.44 23.51
CA GLY A 192 19.74 1.45 23.56
C GLY A 192 20.38 2.59 24.36
N GLU A 193 19.65 3.66 24.70
CA GLU A 193 20.23 4.79 25.46
C GLU A 193 20.25 4.61 26.99
N ASP A 194 19.62 3.57 27.53
CA ASP A 194 19.72 3.07 28.93
C ASP A 194 18.62 2.02 29.25
N ALA A 195 17.77 1.69 28.27
CA ALA A 195 16.75 0.66 28.44
C ALA A 195 17.37 -0.75 28.34
N PRO A 196 17.13 -1.68 29.30
CA PRO A 196 17.44 -3.08 29.07
C PRO A 196 16.74 -3.54 27.78
N PRO A 197 17.36 -4.44 26.99
CA PRO A 197 16.76 -4.93 25.76
C PRO A 197 15.33 -5.39 26.07
N PRO A 198 14.32 -4.99 25.27
CA PRO A 198 12.96 -5.43 25.54
C PRO A 198 12.96 -6.96 25.58
N GLU A 199 12.60 -7.52 26.74
CA GLU A 199 12.39 -8.96 26.89
C GLU A 199 11.38 -9.37 25.83
N ASN A 200 11.84 -10.10 24.80
CA ASN A 200 11.05 -10.75 23.74
C ASN A 200 9.56 -10.43 23.82
N VAL A 201 9.18 -9.20 23.44
CA VAL A 201 7.77 -8.90 23.25
C VAL A 201 7.43 -9.65 21.98
N PRO A 202 6.61 -10.71 22.04
CA PRO A 202 6.23 -11.40 20.83
C PRO A 202 5.61 -10.35 19.91
N LEU A 203 6.21 -10.20 18.72
CA LEU A 203 5.59 -9.44 17.65
C LEU A 203 4.17 -9.98 17.52
N PRO A 204 3.13 -9.14 17.65
CA PRO A 204 1.78 -9.62 17.43
C PRO A 204 1.73 -10.21 16.01
N ASP A 205 1.27 -11.47 15.91
CA ASP A 205 1.11 -12.22 14.66
C ASP A 205 0.21 -11.50 13.62
N GLU A 206 -0.35 -10.34 13.97
CA GLU A 206 -1.29 -9.56 13.18
C GLU A 206 -0.66 -8.51 12.26
N LEU A 207 0.66 -8.30 12.27
CA LEU A 207 1.35 -7.52 11.22
C LEU A 207 1.57 -8.37 9.96
N ASN A 208 0.54 -9.09 9.53
CA ASN A 208 0.45 -9.65 8.19
C ASN A 208 0.02 -8.51 7.25
N ILE A 209 0.88 -7.48 7.13
CA ILE A 209 0.76 -6.50 6.06
C ILE A 209 1.14 -7.27 4.80
N SER A 210 0.11 -7.81 4.13
CA SER A 210 0.18 -8.08 2.70
C SER A 210 0.85 -6.86 2.08
N ARG A 211 2.05 -7.06 1.51
CA ARG A 211 2.62 -6.05 0.61
C ARG A 211 1.51 -5.66 -0.35
N TRP A 212 1.22 -4.37 -0.45
CA TRP A 212 0.19 -3.85 -1.33
C TRP A 212 0.61 -4.16 -2.78
N TYR A 213 0.28 -5.37 -3.26
CA TYR A 213 0.49 -5.88 -4.62
C TYR A 213 -0.68 -6.79 -4.99
#